data_AF-A0A1Y2QTA4-F1
#
_entry.id   AF-A0A1Y2QTA4-F1
#
_cell.length_a   1.000
_cell.length_b   1.000
_cell.length_c   1.000
_cell.angle_alpha   90.00
_cell.angle_beta   90.00
_cell.angle_gamma   90.00
#
_symmetry.space_group_name_H-M   'P 1'
#
loop_
_entity.id
_entity.type
_entity.pdbx_description
1 polymer ?
#
loop_
_entity_poly.entity_id
_entity_poly.type
_entity_poly.pdbx_seq_one_letter_code
_entity_poly.pdbx_strand_id
1 'polypeptide(L)'
;MGVLLSLSIGLLWAPLALASPTANEFERCHRGAALSLQHCLSEAGMGDGGACWPQARAYHEDCRRKVVQEHQPPDAARVEAMREAARRRQAVPGARP
;
A
#
# COMPACT_ATOMS: atom_id res chain seq x y z
N MET A 1 -9.14 21.20 -51.90
CA MET A 1 -8.84 21.77 -50.57
C MET A 1 -8.70 20.59 -49.63
N GLY A 2 -7.46 20.36 -49.18
CA GLY A 2 -7.00 19.10 -48.59
C GLY A 2 -7.49 18.86 -47.17
N VAL A 3 -7.62 17.59 -46.85
CA VAL A 3 -8.18 17.02 -45.61
C VAL A 3 -7.42 17.52 -44.38
N LEU A 4 -8.18 18.18 -43.51
CA LEU A 4 -7.83 18.53 -42.13
C LEU A 4 -7.72 17.27 -41.26
N LEU A 5 -6.77 17.33 -40.32
CA LEU A 5 -6.73 16.58 -39.06
C LEU A 5 -6.74 15.04 -39.16
N SER A 6 -5.55 14.44 -39.07
CA SER A 6 -5.39 13.13 -38.44
C SER A 6 -4.03 13.06 -37.72
N LEU A 7 -3.83 13.98 -36.77
CA LEU A 7 -2.89 13.79 -35.66
C LEU A 7 -3.73 13.42 -34.44
N SER A 8 -4.30 12.23 -34.45
CA SER A 8 -5.14 11.74 -33.36
C SER A 8 -4.57 10.44 -32.81
N ILE A 9 -3.92 10.59 -31.65
CA ILE A 9 -3.90 9.61 -30.55
C ILE A 9 -2.99 8.40 -30.82
N GLY A 10 -1.68 8.65 -30.90
CA GLY A 10 -0.63 7.61 -30.88
C GLY A 10 0.17 7.55 -29.57
N LEU A 11 -0.23 8.27 -28.53
CA LEU A 11 0.48 8.30 -27.25
C LEU A 11 -0.52 8.01 -26.13
N LEU A 12 -0.25 6.96 -25.35
CA LEU A 12 -0.76 6.62 -24.00
C LEU A 12 -1.05 5.11 -23.84
N TRP A 13 -0.28 4.24 -24.50
CA TRP A 13 0.01 2.93 -23.92
C TRP A 13 1.27 3.09 -23.06
N ALA A 14 1.18 3.88 -22.00
CA ALA A 14 2.21 3.85 -20.98
C ALA A 14 2.14 2.46 -20.33
N PRO A 15 3.23 1.67 -20.32
CA PRO A 15 3.26 0.51 -19.45
C PRO A 15 2.96 1.03 -18.05
N LEU A 16 2.02 0.39 -17.32
CA LEU A 16 1.90 0.63 -15.88
C LEU A 16 3.30 0.41 -15.32
N ALA A 17 3.98 1.50 -15.02
CA ALA A 17 5.38 1.45 -14.68
C ALA A 17 5.49 0.58 -13.43
N LEU A 18 6.09 -0.60 -13.59
CA LEU A 18 6.55 -1.46 -12.52
C LEU A 18 7.75 -0.74 -11.86
N ALA A 19 7.49 0.44 -11.31
CA ALA A 19 8.48 1.20 -10.59
C ALA A 19 8.69 0.49 -9.27
N SER A 20 9.95 0.22 -8.92
CA SER A 20 10.27 -0.19 -7.56
C SER A 20 9.84 0.91 -6.58
N PRO A 21 9.49 0.56 -5.32
CA PRO A 21 9.19 1.56 -4.32
C PRO A 21 10.36 2.53 -4.15
N THR A 22 10.03 3.78 -3.89
CA THR A 22 10.95 4.88 -3.64
C THR A 22 11.14 5.09 -2.14
N ALA A 23 12.26 5.71 -1.73
CA ALA A 23 12.60 5.83 -0.31
C ALA A 23 11.54 6.57 0.53
N ASN A 24 10.91 7.59 -0.04
CA ASN A 24 9.81 8.35 0.58
C ASN A 24 8.57 7.49 0.89
N GLU A 25 8.33 6.40 0.16
CA GLU A 25 7.21 5.50 0.41
C GLU A 25 7.41 4.68 1.69
N PHE A 26 8.66 4.50 2.13
CA PHE A 26 8.99 3.84 3.39
C PHE A 26 8.98 4.78 4.60
N GLU A 27 8.94 6.11 4.41
CA GLU A 27 8.84 7.08 5.52
C GLU A 27 7.58 6.88 6.38
N ARG A 28 6.49 6.38 5.78
CA ARG A 28 5.29 6.02 6.52
C ARG A 28 5.53 4.84 7.47
N CYS A 29 6.41 3.91 7.10
CA CYS A 29 6.78 2.76 7.93
C CYS A 29 7.65 3.18 9.12
N HIS A 30 8.60 4.11 8.92
CA HIS A 30 9.38 4.69 10.01
C HIS A 30 8.50 5.42 11.02
N ARG A 31 7.60 6.28 10.54
CA ARG A 31 6.67 7.02 11.42
C ARG A 31 5.74 6.10 12.20
N GLY A 32 5.15 5.10 11.54
CA GLY A 32 4.26 4.17 12.23
C GLY A 32 4.98 3.29 13.26
N ALA A 33 6.22 2.86 12.97
CA ALA A 33 7.04 2.13 13.94
C ALA A 33 7.41 3.00 15.15
N ALA A 34 7.74 4.27 14.93
CA ALA A 34 8.01 5.23 16.01
C ALA A 34 6.78 5.46 16.89
N LEU A 35 5.59 5.61 16.28
CA LEU A 35 4.33 5.73 17.02
C LEU A 35 4.02 4.46 17.83
N SER A 36 4.20 3.27 17.23
CA SER A 36 4.03 2.00 17.93
C SER A 36 5.00 1.88 19.12
N LEU A 37 6.25 2.30 18.95
CA LEU A 37 7.26 2.30 20.01
C LEU A 37 6.87 3.26 21.13
N GLN A 38 6.53 4.50 20.79
CA GLN A 38 6.14 5.53 21.75
C GLN A 38 4.94 5.09 22.57
N HIS A 39 3.93 4.52 21.91
CA HIS A 39 2.74 4.02 22.59
C HIS A 39 3.09 2.89 23.57
N CYS A 40 3.83 1.87 23.13
CA CYS A 40 4.22 0.77 24.01
C CYS A 40 5.06 1.26 25.20
N LEU A 41 6.03 2.16 24.97
CA LEU A 41 6.84 2.73 26.05
C LEU A 41 5.99 3.55 27.04
N SER A 42 4.97 4.25 26.55
CA SER A 42 4.05 5.00 27.40
C SER A 42 3.19 4.09 28.28
N GLU A 43 2.84 2.89 27.80
CA GLU A 43 2.05 1.90 28.54
C GLU A 43 2.90 1.06 29.49
N ALA A 44 4.17 0.79 29.14
CA ALA A 44 5.08 -0.03 29.94
C ALA A 44 5.56 0.65 31.25
N GLY A 45 5.38 1.97 31.39
CA GLY A 45 5.82 2.72 32.57
C GLY A 45 7.34 2.72 32.76
N MET A 46 7.83 2.79 34.01
CA MET A 46 9.27 2.71 34.35
C MET A 46 9.88 1.29 34.19
N GLY A 47 9.16 0.37 33.54
CA GLY A 47 9.63 -0.98 33.27
C GLY A 47 10.58 -1.07 32.08
N ASP A 48 11.19 -2.26 31.94
CA ASP A 48 11.97 -2.67 30.77
C ASP A 48 11.08 -2.64 29.51
N GLY A 49 11.22 -1.57 28.71
CA GLY A 49 10.61 -1.42 27.39
C GLY A 49 11.14 -2.40 26.32
N GLY A 50 11.81 -3.47 26.71
CA GLY A 50 12.45 -4.46 25.86
C GLY A 50 11.47 -5.21 24.97
N ALA A 51 10.19 -5.32 25.35
CA ALA A 51 9.14 -5.85 24.48
C ALA A 51 8.68 -4.85 23.40
N CYS A 52 8.88 -3.55 23.62
CA CYS A 52 8.41 -2.50 22.70
C CYS A 52 9.25 -2.41 21.42
N TRP A 53 10.56 -2.68 21.52
CA TRP A 53 11.45 -2.67 20.37
C TRP A 53 11.15 -3.78 19.34
N PRO A 54 10.96 -5.05 19.73
CA PRO A 54 10.46 -6.10 18.85
C PRO A 54 9.12 -5.74 18.20
N GLN A 55 8.17 -5.16 18.94
CA GLN A 55 6.87 -4.76 18.41
C GLN A 55 7.00 -3.69 17.33
N ALA A 56 7.75 -2.61 17.60
CA ALA A 56 7.99 -1.55 16.64
C ALA A 56 8.71 -2.06 15.38
N ARG A 57 9.67 -2.98 15.55
CA ARG A 57 10.34 -3.65 14.42
C ARG A 57 9.37 -4.50 13.60
N ALA A 58 8.50 -5.28 14.24
CA ALA A 58 7.51 -6.09 13.56
C ALA A 58 6.55 -5.21 12.73
N TYR A 59 6.10 -4.08 13.29
CA TYR A 59 5.31 -3.09 12.57
C TYR A 59 6.05 -2.56 11.33
N HIS A 60 7.30 -2.14 11.50
CA HIS A 60 8.11 -1.61 10.41
C HIS A 60 8.23 -2.60 9.24
N GLU A 61 8.58 -3.85 9.55
CA GLU A 61 8.75 -4.90 8.55
C GLU A 61 7.44 -5.27 7.85
N ASP A 62 6.31 -5.31 8.58
CA ASP A 62 5.00 -5.52 7.96
C ASP A 62 4.63 -4.38 6.99
N CYS A 63 4.81 -3.14 7.40
CA CYS A 63 4.60 -1.99 6.53
C CYS A 63 5.51 -2.04 5.29
N ARG A 64 6.79 -2.38 5.47
CA ARG A 64 7.76 -2.49 4.38
C ARG A 64 7.34 -3.54 3.35
N ARG A 65 6.87 -4.71 3.80
CA ARG A 65 6.33 -5.73 2.90
C ARG A 65 5.13 -5.23 2.11
N LYS A 66 4.21 -4.49 2.75
CA LYS A 66 3.04 -3.92 2.07
C LYS A 66 3.42 -2.91 1.00
N VAL A 67 4.35 -2.00 1.31
CA VAL A 67 4.92 -1.07 0.31
C VAL A 67 5.49 -1.86 -0.87
N VAL A 68 6.31 -2.89 -0.63
CA VAL A 68 6.85 -3.72 -1.73
C VAL A 68 5.74 -4.40 -2.53
N GLN A 69 4.73 -4.97 -1.86
CA GLN A 69 3.60 -5.62 -2.53
C GLN A 69 2.76 -4.66 -3.37
N GLU A 70 2.62 -3.39 -2.98
CA GLU A 70 1.90 -2.39 -3.76
C GLU A 70 2.53 -2.16 -5.15
N HIS A 71 3.84 -2.39 -5.27
CA HIS A 71 4.60 -2.23 -6.52
C HIS A 71 4.80 -3.53 -7.29
N GLN A 72 4.46 -4.69 -6.70
CA GLN A 72 4.50 -5.96 -7.41
C GLN A 72 3.31 -6.08 -8.36
N PRO A 73 3.52 -6.65 -9.56
CA PRO A 73 2.41 -6.99 -10.45
C PRO A 73 1.48 -7.95 -9.70
N PRO A 74 0.15 -7.78 -9.80
CA PRO A 74 -0.77 -8.64 -9.08
C PRO A 74 -0.65 -10.07 -9.61
N ASP A 75 -0.33 -11.01 -8.72
CA ASP A 75 -0.41 -12.43 -9.04
C ASP A 75 -1.88 -12.87 -9.21
N ALA A 76 -2.09 -14.02 -9.86
CA ALA A 76 -3.44 -14.52 -10.15
C ALA A 76 -4.31 -14.68 -8.88
N ALA A 77 -3.70 -15.03 -7.74
CA ALA A 77 -4.39 -15.20 -6.47
C ALA A 77 -4.89 -13.86 -5.91
N ARG A 78 -4.04 -12.82 -5.96
CA ARG A 78 -4.39 -11.45 -5.56
C ARG A 78 -5.47 -10.87 -6.47
N VAL A 79 -5.42 -11.13 -7.78
CA VAL A 79 -6.48 -10.72 -8.71
C VAL A 79 -7.82 -11.36 -8.32
N GLU A 80 -7.85 -12.66 -8.03
CA GLU A 80 -9.09 -13.34 -7.68
C GLU A 80 -9.63 -12.88 -6.31
N ALA A 81 -8.77 -12.69 -5.32
CA ALA A 81 -9.16 -12.13 -4.02
C ALA A 81 -9.75 -10.72 -4.14
N MET A 82 -9.17 -9.85 -4.99
CA MET A 82 -9.72 -8.53 -5.27
C MET A 82 -11.09 -8.60 -5.95
N ARG A 83 -11.27 -9.52 -6.90
CA ARG A 83 -12.56 -9.75 -7.55
C ARG A 83 -13.61 -10.23 -6.57
N GLU A 84 -13.27 -11.15 -5.67
CA GLU A 84 -14.20 -11.64 -4.66
C GLU A 84 -14.59 -10.54 -3.67
N ALA A 85 -13.64 -9.73 -3.20
CA ALA A 85 -13.92 -8.59 -2.33
C ALA A 85 -14.86 -7.56 -3.01
N ALA A 86 -14.64 -7.29 -4.31
CA ALA A 86 -15.51 -6.42 -5.08
C ALA A 86 -16.93 -7.00 -5.24
N ARG A 87 -17.05 -8.30 -5.54
CA ARG A 87 -18.34 -9.00 -5.59
C ARG A 87 -19.07 -8.92 -4.25
N ARG A 88 -18.36 -9.14 -3.12
CA ARG A 88 -18.94 -9.01 -1.77
C ARG A 88 -19.43 -7.59 -1.48
N ARG A 89 -18.68 -6.56 -1.88
CA ARG A 89 -19.10 -5.15 -1.72
C ARG A 89 -20.34 -4.81 -2.56
N GLN A 90 -20.45 -5.36 -3.76
CA GLN A 90 -21.62 -5.17 -4.63
C GLN A 90 -22.82 -6.02 -4.17
N ALA A 91 -22.58 -7.16 -3.53
CA ALA A 91 -23.60 -8.04 -2.98
C ALA A 91 -24.21 -7.52 -1.66
N VAL A 92 -23.65 -6.46 -1.05
CA VAL A 92 -24.29 -5.73 0.06
C VAL A 92 -25.13 -4.60 -0.55
N PRO A 93 -26.46 -4.75 -0.66
CA PRO A 93 -27.31 -3.68 -1.14
C PRO A 93 -27.42 -2.63 -0.03
N GLY A 94 -26.82 -1.45 -0.21
CA GLY A 94 -27.13 -0.28 0.63
C GLY A 94 -25.95 0.48 1.23
N ALA A 95 -24.70 0.07 1.06
CA ALA A 95 -23.56 0.89 1.51
C ALA A 95 -23.17 1.92 0.43
N ARG A 96 -23.92 3.03 0.34
CA ARG A 96 -23.42 4.28 -0.27
C ARG A 96 -22.80 5.17 0.82
N PRO A 97 -21.67 5.84 0.56
CA PRO A 97 -21.25 6.99 1.35
C PRO A 97 -22.25 8.15 1.24
#